data_AF-A0A1E7IQ55-F1
#
_entry.id   AF-A0A1E7IQ55-F1
#
_cell.length_a   1.000
_cell.length_b   1.000
_cell.length_c   1.000
_cell.angle_alpha   90.00
_cell.angle_beta   90.00
_cell.angle_gamma   90.00
#
_symmetry.space_group_name_H-M   'P 1'
#
loop_
_entity.id
_entity.type
_entity.pdbx_description
1 polymer ?
#
loop_
_entity_poly.entity_id
_entity_poly.type
_entity_poly.pdbx_seq_one_letter_code
_entity_poly.pdbx_strand_id
1 'polypeptide(L)'
;MTFGFRNKRRAFELFVVLGIHAFSTHAAYGAGREVATLSGSAAYVIPAANTGKSYDGFLAALRKMESGGNYKAVNTLNFIGAYQFGEAALIDLGYVRRDRDPYDNNYGGGFTGKNGIRSIDDFLNNRAVQDKAAKAWMKIMWKYIEADGLRRYAWRKVGDVQMTPSGMLAAAHLLGSGALKDYIRANGQSDFRDPYGTPLSKYINTLAGYDVPFGPSKPAVVASL
;
A
#
# COMPACT_ATOMS: atom_id res chain seq x y z
N MET A 1 17.39 11.99 41.90
CA MET A 1 17.05 10.58 41.60
C MET A 1 16.29 10.54 40.29
N THR A 2 16.71 9.72 39.33
CA THR A 2 16.21 9.67 37.95
C THR A 2 15.01 8.72 37.83
N PHE A 3 13.85 9.24 37.41
CA PHE A 3 12.71 8.39 37.04
C PHE A 3 12.80 7.98 35.57
N GLY A 4 12.91 6.67 35.34
CA GLY A 4 13.33 6.10 34.06
C GLY A 4 12.22 5.84 33.04
N PHE A 5 12.47 6.27 31.81
CA PHE A 5 12.10 5.65 30.53
C PHE A 5 11.19 4.40 30.57
N ARG A 6 9.86 4.57 30.69
CA ARG A 6 8.86 3.56 30.32
C ARG A 6 7.59 4.18 29.73
N ASN A 7 7.56 4.42 28.40
CA ASN A 7 6.37 4.13 27.56
C ASN A 7 6.52 4.30 26.04
N LYS A 8 7.72 4.44 25.47
CA LYS A 8 7.90 4.61 24.00
C LYS A 8 7.40 3.43 23.12
N ARG A 9 6.93 2.31 23.70
CA ARG A 9 6.39 1.17 22.93
C ARG A 9 4.93 1.34 22.50
N ARG A 10 4.08 2.04 23.28
CA ARG A 10 2.62 2.11 23.00
C ARG A 10 2.20 3.03 21.85
N ALA A 11 3.10 3.85 21.31
CA ALA A 11 2.80 4.74 20.19
C ALA A 11 3.07 4.11 18.80
N PHE A 12 3.63 2.90 18.76
CA PHE A 12 4.12 2.29 17.53
C PHE A 12 3.25 1.12 17.02
N GLU A 13 2.53 0.46 17.93
CA GLU A 13 1.61 -0.68 17.70
C GLU A 13 0.37 -0.35 16.83
N LEU A 14 0.17 0.90 16.41
CA LEU A 14 -1.12 1.40 15.92
C LEU A 14 -1.14 1.77 14.42
N PHE A 15 0.00 1.72 13.73
CA PHE A 15 0.12 2.33 12.39
C PHE A 15 -0.08 1.37 11.20
N VAL A 16 0.04 0.06 11.37
CA VAL A 16 -0.05 -0.88 10.22
C VAL A 16 -1.44 -0.87 9.57
N VAL A 17 -2.54 -1.00 10.35
CA VAL A 17 -3.92 -0.80 9.85
C VAL A 17 -4.86 -0.29 10.96
N LEU A 18 -5.17 1.02 10.99
CA LEU A 18 -6.36 1.55 11.66
C LEU A 18 -7.42 2.00 10.63
N GLY A 19 -8.10 1.01 10.04
CA GLY A 19 -9.25 1.20 9.14
C GLY A 19 -10.51 0.56 9.71
N ILE A 20 -11.05 1.07 10.83
CA ILE A 20 -12.24 0.51 11.48
C ILE A 20 -13.53 1.18 10.97
N HIS A 21 -14.31 0.39 10.22
CA HIS A 21 -15.78 0.36 10.08
C HIS A 21 -16.62 1.66 10.09
N ALA A 22 -17.30 1.91 8.97
CA ALA A 22 -18.65 2.48 8.92
C ALA A 22 -19.45 1.87 7.75
N PHE A 23 -20.77 1.72 7.90
CA PHE A 23 -21.67 0.96 6.99
C PHE A 23 -22.74 1.88 6.38
N SER A 24 -23.23 1.56 5.17
CA SER A 24 -24.42 2.15 4.48
C SER A 24 -24.31 3.65 4.07
N THR A 25 -24.99 4.17 3.03
CA THR A 25 -26.17 3.74 2.24
C THR A 25 -26.01 3.89 0.71
N HIS A 26 -27.05 3.52 -0.05
CA HIS A 26 -27.12 3.49 -1.53
C HIS A 26 -27.08 4.86 -2.24
N ALA A 27 -26.60 4.87 -3.48
CA ALA A 27 -27.17 5.66 -4.58
C ALA A 27 -26.94 4.95 -5.93
N ALA A 28 -27.98 4.79 -6.74
CA ALA A 28 -27.90 4.22 -8.08
C ALA A 28 -28.07 5.32 -9.14
N TYR A 29 -27.26 5.27 -10.19
CA TYR A 29 -27.43 5.97 -11.48
C TYR A 29 -26.65 5.13 -12.50
N GLY A 30 -27.12 4.83 -13.71
CA GLY A 30 -28.28 5.36 -14.42
C GLY A 30 -27.86 5.51 -15.88
N ALA A 31 -28.29 4.60 -16.75
CA ALA A 31 -27.85 4.59 -18.15
C ALA A 31 -28.43 5.78 -18.94
N GLY A 32 -27.62 6.39 -19.80
CA GLY A 32 -28.04 7.50 -20.67
C GLY A 32 -27.18 7.55 -21.93
N ARG A 33 -27.85 7.67 -23.08
CA ARG A 33 -27.30 7.71 -24.44
C ARG A 33 -27.45 9.11 -25.07
N GLU A 34 -26.65 9.36 -26.12
CA GLU A 34 -26.68 10.47 -27.11
C GLU A 34 -26.62 11.91 -26.53
N VAL A 35 -26.35 13.00 -27.27
CA VAL A 35 -26.20 13.26 -28.73
C VAL A 35 -24.82 13.93 -29.02
N ALA A 36 -24.38 13.98 -30.29
CA ALA A 36 -23.19 14.72 -30.72
C ALA A 36 -23.45 16.22 -31.03
N THR A 37 -22.44 17.07 -30.83
CA THR A 37 -22.32 18.40 -31.47
C THR A 37 -20.86 18.65 -31.90
N LEU A 38 -20.68 19.15 -33.12
CA LEU A 38 -19.37 19.42 -33.75
C LEU A 38 -18.87 20.86 -33.48
N SER A 39 -17.60 21.10 -33.84
CA SER A 39 -16.88 22.38 -33.88
C SER A 39 -16.15 22.80 -32.59
N GLY A 40 -14.82 22.74 -32.66
CA GLY A 40 -13.87 23.10 -31.61
C GLY A 40 -12.56 22.36 -31.87
N SER A 41 -11.43 23.08 -31.89
CA SER A 41 -10.13 22.50 -32.24
C SER A 41 -9.81 21.26 -31.40
N ALA A 42 -9.61 20.12 -32.08
CA ALA A 42 -9.33 18.86 -31.41
C ALA A 42 -7.96 18.93 -30.72
N ALA A 43 -7.96 19.20 -29.41
CA ALA A 43 -6.76 19.08 -28.59
C ALA A 43 -6.20 17.67 -28.76
N TYR A 44 -4.96 17.56 -29.25
CA TYR A 44 -4.29 16.28 -29.43
C TYR A 44 -4.00 15.68 -28.07
N VAL A 45 -4.89 14.81 -27.60
CA VAL A 45 -4.73 14.07 -26.34
C VAL A 45 -3.58 13.08 -26.53
N ILE A 46 -2.37 13.47 -26.14
CA ILE A 46 -1.24 12.55 -26.08
C ILE A 46 -1.62 11.45 -25.07
N PRO A 47 -1.73 10.17 -25.49
CA PRO A 47 -2.05 9.09 -24.57
C PRO A 47 -1.04 9.11 -23.43
N ALA A 48 -1.55 9.04 -22.19
CA ALA A 48 -0.74 9.25 -20.99
C ALA A 48 0.54 8.40 -21.06
N ALA A 49 1.70 9.07 -21.19
CA ALA A 49 2.94 8.40 -21.54
C ALA A 49 3.22 7.25 -20.58
N ASN A 50 3.17 6.03 -21.12
CA ASN A 50 3.50 4.79 -20.42
C ASN A 50 4.82 5.01 -19.71
N THR A 51 4.84 4.77 -18.40
CA THR A 51 5.96 5.10 -17.52
C THR A 51 7.21 4.26 -17.81
N GLY A 52 7.08 3.22 -18.64
CA GLY A 52 8.04 2.12 -18.79
C GLY A 52 8.09 1.18 -17.57
N LYS A 53 7.36 1.52 -16.50
CA LYS A 53 7.46 0.91 -15.18
C LYS A 53 6.19 0.10 -14.87
N SER A 54 6.17 -1.15 -15.32
CA SER A 54 5.00 -2.03 -15.14
C SER A 54 4.67 -2.36 -13.67
N TYR A 55 3.44 -2.79 -13.41
CA TYR A 55 2.99 -3.23 -12.09
C TYR A 55 3.80 -4.43 -11.53
N ASP A 56 4.23 -5.36 -12.38
CA ASP A 56 5.14 -6.44 -11.96
C ASP A 56 6.55 -5.91 -11.64
N GLY A 57 6.98 -4.84 -12.32
CA GLY A 57 8.18 -4.09 -11.97
C GLY A 57 8.09 -3.41 -10.59
N PHE A 58 6.91 -2.89 -10.22
CA PHE A 58 6.66 -2.34 -8.89
C PHE A 58 6.80 -3.42 -7.81
N LEU A 59 6.17 -4.58 -8.01
CA LEU A 59 6.26 -5.70 -7.07
C LEU A 59 7.69 -6.22 -6.95
N ALA A 60 8.44 -6.31 -8.06
CA ALA A 60 9.85 -6.70 -8.04
C ALA A 60 10.74 -5.70 -7.29
N ALA A 61 10.49 -4.40 -7.45
CA ALA A 61 11.21 -3.33 -6.75
C ALA A 61 10.87 -3.30 -5.25
N LEU A 62 9.58 -3.43 -4.89
CA LEU A 62 9.13 -3.54 -3.51
C LEU A 62 9.79 -4.75 -2.81
N ARG A 63 9.70 -5.94 -3.42
CA ARG A 63 10.36 -7.17 -2.95
C ARG A 63 11.88 -7.00 -2.74
N LYS A 64 12.52 -6.18 -3.58
CA LYS A 64 13.96 -5.88 -3.47
C LYS A 64 14.26 -4.95 -2.29
N MET A 65 13.38 -4.00 -1.98
CA MET A 65 13.49 -3.12 -0.81
C MET A 65 13.23 -3.88 0.49
N GLU A 66 12.17 -4.69 0.55
CA GLU A 66 11.74 -5.40 1.76
C GLU A 66 12.74 -6.46 2.26
N SER A 67 13.32 -7.25 1.34
CA SER A 67 14.07 -8.46 1.71
C SER A 67 15.34 -8.70 0.89
N GLY A 68 15.69 -7.77 0.00
CA GLY A 68 16.68 -8.02 -1.03
C GLY A 68 16.25 -9.02 -2.12
N GLY A 69 15.03 -9.58 -2.05
CA GLY A 69 14.54 -10.70 -2.85
C GLY A 69 14.43 -12.05 -2.11
N ASN A 70 14.65 -12.07 -0.80
CA ASN A 70 14.72 -13.30 -0.01
C ASN A 70 13.34 -13.81 0.47
N TYR A 71 12.79 -14.82 -0.21
CA TYR A 71 11.55 -15.52 0.15
C TYR A 71 11.62 -16.28 1.50
N LYS A 72 12.81 -16.45 2.07
CA LYS A 72 13.08 -17.05 3.39
C LYS A 72 13.37 -16.03 4.49
N ALA A 73 13.25 -14.74 4.20
CA ALA A 73 13.50 -13.70 5.20
C ALA A 73 12.51 -13.79 6.37
N VAL A 74 13.04 -13.67 7.58
CA VAL A 74 12.30 -13.35 8.81
C VAL A 74 13.13 -12.26 9.50
N ASN A 75 12.54 -11.11 9.78
CA ASN A 75 13.24 -10.02 10.45
C ASN A 75 13.11 -10.11 11.98
N THR A 76 13.77 -9.19 12.69
CA THR A 76 13.77 -9.13 14.17
C THR A 76 12.43 -8.76 14.79
N LEU A 77 11.40 -8.52 13.98
CA LEU A 77 10.02 -8.21 14.35
C LEU A 77 9.05 -9.25 13.76
N ASN A 78 9.55 -10.42 13.38
CA ASN A 78 8.81 -11.56 12.83
C ASN A 78 8.01 -11.29 11.54
N PHE A 79 8.32 -10.25 10.76
CA PHE A 79 7.75 -10.11 9.42
C PHE A 79 8.40 -11.13 8.48
N ILE A 80 7.58 -11.84 7.70
CA ILE A 80 7.98 -13.05 6.96
C ILE A 80 7.94 -12.89 5.42
N GLY A 81 8.89 -13.55 4.77
CA GLY A 81 8.95 -13.68 3.32
C GLY A 81 9.50 -12.46 2.57
N ALA A 82 9.48 -12.54 1.25
CA ALA A 82 10.17 -11.61 0.37
C ALA A 82 9.56 -10.19 0.35
N TYR A 83 8.32 -10.06 0.84
CA TYR A 83 7.56 -8.81 0.95
C TYR A 83 7.25 -8.46 2.41
N GLN A 84 7.98 -9.07 3.37
CA GLN A 84 7.88 -8.79 4.81
C GLN A 84 6.43 -8.67 5.29
N PHE A 85 5.65 -9.75 5.14
CA PHE A 85 4.28 -9.80 5.63
C PHE A 85 4.26 -9.90 7.15
N GLY A 86 3.43 -9.07 7.79
CA GLY A 86 3.04 -9.22 9.20
C GLY A 86 1.71 -9.94 9.37
N GLU A 87 1.34 -10.23 10.61
CA GLU A 87 0.15 -11.00 10.96
C GLU A 87 -1.15 -10.33 10.51
N ALA A 88 -1.38 -9.05 10.84
CA ALA A 88 -2.56 -8.29 10.38
C ALA A 88 -2.77 -8.39 8.86
N ALA A 89 -1.71 -8.24 8.06
CA ALA A 89 -1.79 -8.36 6.61
C ALA A 89 -2.15 -9.79 6.16
N LEU A 90 -1.62 -10.82 6.82
CA LEU A 90 -1.98 -12.21 6.54
C LEU A 90 -3.39 -12.59 7.03
N ILE A 91 -3.92 -11.91 8.04
CA ILE A 91 -5.33 -12.00 8.47
C ILE A 91 -6.25 -11.42 7.41
N ASP A 92 -6.01 -10.20 6.94
CA ASP A 92 -6.79 -9.56 5.86
C ASP A 92 -6.72 -10.35 4.54
N LEU A 93 -5.57 -10.97 4.27
CA LEU A 93 -5.39 -11.91 3.15
C LEU A 93 -6.01 -13.30 3.42
N GLY A 94 -6.49 -13.60 4.62
CA GLY A 94 -7.11 -14.86 5.02
C GLY A 94 -6.17 -16.07 5.05
N TYR A 95 -4.86 -15.85 5.22
CA TYR A 95 -3.87 -16.91 5.47
C TYR A 95 -3.75 -17.26 6.96
N VAL A 96 -3.99 -16.30 7.86
CA VAL A 96 -3.89 -16.44 9.32
C VAL A 96 -5.24 -16.12 9.95
N ARG A 97 -5.61 -16.79 11.04
CA ARG A 97 -6.81 -16.42 11.84
C ARG A 97 -6.43 -15.32 12.82
N ARG A 98 -7.36 -14.40 13.08
CA ARG A 98 -7.17 -13.36 14.10
C ARG A 98 -7.19 -13.95 15.50
N ASP A 99 -6.22 -13.55 16.32
CA ASP A 99 -6.13 -13.89 17.74
C ASP A 99 -6.50 -12.66 18.62
N ARG A 100 -5.87 -12.49 19.79
CA ARG A 100 -6.07 -11.33 20.66
C ARG A 100 -5.35 -10.07 20.17
N ASP A 101 -4.16 -10.18 19.59
CA ASP A 101 -3.31 -9.04 19.24
C ASP A 101 -2.63 -9.23 17.86
N PRO A 102 -3.29 -8.81 16.76
CA PRO A 102 -2.84 -9.10 15.40
C PRO A 102 -1.60 -8.30 14.95
N TYR A 103 -0.93 -7.58 15.86
CA TYR A 103 0.17 -6.66 15.57
C TYR A 103 1.52 -7.11 16.14
N ASP A 104 1.56 -8.11 17.04
CA ASP A 104 2.82 -8.59 17.64
C ASP A 104 3.60 -9.59 16.75
N ASN A 105 3.00 -10.00 15.62
CA ASN A 105 3.52 -10.97 14.66
C ASN A 105 3.88 -12.32 15.29
N ASN A 106 3.09 -12.82 16.26
CA ASN A 106 3.23 -14.14 16.84
C ASN A 106 2.56 -15.26 15.99
N TYR A 107 1.64 -14.91 15.08
CA TYR A 107 0.85 -15.78 14.21
C TYR A 107 -0.03 -16.80 14.96
N GLY A 108 -0.45 -16.46 16.17
CA GLY A 108 -0.97 -17.35 17.21
C GLY A 108 -2.38 -17.87 16.96
N GLY A 109 -3.17 -17.19 16.13
CA GLY A 109 -4.43 -17.74 15.61
C GLY A 109 -4.23 -18.88 14.60
N GLY A 110 -2.99 -19.05 14.12
CA GLY A 110 -2.58 -20.13 13.23
C GLY A 110 -3.09 -19.98 11.80
N PHE A 111 -2.44 -20.68 10.89
CA PHE A 111 -2.72 -20.58 9.45
C PHE A 111 -4.01 -21.33 9.06
N THR A 112 -4.70 -20.80 8.05
CA THR A 112 -6.04 -21.25 7.63
C THR A 112 -6.03 -22.48 6.71
N GLY A 113 -4.89 -22.85 6.12
CA GLY A 113 -4.82 -23.81 5.02
C GLY A 113 -4.97 -23.19 3.63
N LYS A 114 -5.19 -21.87 3.52
CA LYS A 114 -5.41 -21.17 2.24
C LYS A 114 -4.23 -21.36 1.29
N ASN A 115 -4.50 -21.76 0.05
CA ASN A 115 -3.50 -22.14 -0.96
C ASN A 115 -2.50 -23.22 -0.48
N GLY A 116 -2.90 -24.08 0.46
CA GLY A 116 -2.05 -25.14 1.03
C GLY A 116 -1.19 -24.72 2.23
N ILE A 117 -1.21 -23.44 2.63
CA ILE A 117 -0.36 -22.91 3.70
C ILE A 117 -0.97 -23.20 5.07
N ARG A 118 -0.31 -24.04 5.88
CA ARG A 118 -0.71 -24.41 7.24
C ARG A 118 0.30 -23.97 8.31
N SER A 119 1.42 -23.40 7.91
CA SER A 119 2.51 -22.95 8.79
C SER A 119 3.29 -21.77 8.18
N ILE A 120 4.12 -21.12 9.00
CA ILE A 120 5.13 -20.15 8.53
C ILE A 120 6.07 -20.83 7.53
N ASP A 121 6.49 -22.07 7.79
CA ASP A 121 7.38 -22.81 6.90
C ASP A 121 6.74 -23.06 5.52
N ASP A 122 5.47 -23.42 5.45
CA ASP A 122 4.76 -23.55 4.16
C ASP A 122 4.80 -22.22 3.39
N PHE A 123 4.55 -21.10 4.08
CA PHE A 123 4.54 -19.77 3.50
C PHE A 123 5.92 -19.36 2.98
N LEU A 124 6.97 -19.57 3.78
CA LEU A 124 8.37 -19.33 3.42
C LEU A 124 8.85 -20.28 2.30
N ASN A 125 8.34 -21.50 2.22
CA ASN A 125 8.66 -22.44 1.13
C ASN A 125 7.95 -22.12 -0.19
N ASN A 126 6.82 -21.41 -0.19
CA ASN A 126 5.99 -21.23 -1.37
C ASN A 126 6.10 -19.81 -1.99
N ARG A 127 7.07 -19.63 -2.89
CA ARG A 127 7.32 -18.35 -3.60
C ARG A 127 6.10 -17.85 -4.37
N ALA A 128 5.43 -18.74 -5.11
CA ALA A 128 4.25 -18.39 -5.91
C ALA A 128 3.09 -17.90 -5.03
N VAL A 129 2.94 -18.45 -3.84
CA VAL A 129 1.95 -17.98 -2.84
C VAL A 129 2.32 -16.60 -2.29
N GLN A 130 3.59 -16.32 -2.01
CA GLN A 130 4.02 -14.97 -1.58
C GLN A 130 3.78 -13.91 -2.67
N ASP A 131 4.09 -14.21 -3.94
CA ASP A 131 3.81 -13.30 -5.06
C ASP A 131 2.29 -13.10 -5.28
N LYS A 132 1.49 -14.17 -5.15
CA LYS A 132 0.02 -14.12 -5.18
C LYS A 132 -0.54 -13.30 -4.02
N ALA A 133 0.03 -13.45 -2.82
CA ALA A 133 -0.32 -12.68 -1.64
C ALA A 133 -0.01 -11.19 -1.84
N ALA A 134 1.17 -10.84 -2.38
CA ALA A 134 1.54 -9.45 -2.65
C ALA A 134 0.60 -8.80 -3.67
N LYS A 135 0.29 -9.50 -4.77
CA LYS A 135 -0.68 -9.03 -5.78
C LYS A 135 -2.09 -8.80 -5.21
N ALA A 136 -2.51 -9.58 -4.22
CA ALA A 136 -3.78 -9.38 -3.52
C ALA A 136 -3.69 -8.25 -2.48
N TRP A 137 -2.57 -8.16 -1.75
CA TRP A 137 -2.37 -7.20 -0.67
C TRP A 137 -2.39 -5.77 -1.18
N MET A 138 -1.71 -5.48 -2.30
CA MET A 138 -1.73 -4.16 -2.91
C MET A 138 -3.14 -3.69 -3.31
N LYS A 139 -4.03 -4.63 -3.69
CA LYS A 139 -5.44 -4.31 -3.97
C LYS A 139 -6.24 -4.00 -2.71
N ILE A 140 -5.96 -4.69 -1.59
CA ILE A 140 -6.58 -4.41 -0.28
C ILE A 140 -6.05 -3.07 0.25
N MET A 141 -4.74 -2.84 0.21
CA MET A 141 -4.08 -1.59 0.57
C MET A 141 -4.67 -0.39 -0.18
N TRP A 142 -4.95 -0.54 -1.48
CA TRP A 142 -5.58 0.50 -2.26
C TRP A 142 -7.00 0.84 -1.77
N LYS A 143 -7.76 -0.15 -1.30
CA LYS A 143 -9.07 0.09 -0.67
C LYS A 143 -8.94 0.87 0.65
N TYR A 144 -7.88 0.66 1.43
CA TYR A 144 -7.63 1.49 2.63
C TYR A 144 -7.26 2.92 2.26
N ILE A 145 -6.41 3.11 1.24
CA ILE A 145 -6.11 4.43 0.64
C ILE A 145 -7.41 5.13 0.16
N GLU A 146 -8.35 4.38 -0.42
CA GLU A 146 -9.66 4.90 -0.83
C GLU A 146 -10.57 5.23 0.36
N ALA A 147 -10.63 4.37 1.39
CA ALA A 147 -11.40 4.58 2.61
C ALA A 147 -10.92 5.79 3.42
N ASP A 148 -9.61 6.06 3.45
CA ASP A 148 -9.03 7.29 4.00
C ASP A 148 -9.25 8.54 3.11
N GLY A 149 -9.90 8.36 1.96
CA GLY A 149 -10.19 9.41 0.98
C GLY A 149 -8.97 9.88 0.18
N LEU A 150 -7.84 9.16 0.26
CA LEU A 150 -6.55 9.60 -0.26
C LEU A 150 -6.43 9.47 -1.78
N ARG A 151 -7.29 8.67 -2.44
CA ARG A 151 -7.34 8.52 -3.91
C ARG A 151 -7.25 9.86 -4.65
N ARG A 152 -7.86 10.92 -4.11
CA ARG A 152 -7.87 12.27 -4.70
C ARG A 152 -6.50 12.96 -4.78
N TYR A 153 -5.50 12.49 -4.04
CA TYR A 153 -4.13 13.00 -4.09
C TYR A 153 -3.26 12.30 -5.14
N ALA A 154 -3.72 11.21 -5.74
CA ALA A 154 -3.01 10.56 -6.84
C ALA A 154 -2.70 11.56 -7.96
N TRP A 155 -1.44 11.60 -8.38
CA TRP A 155 -0.86 12.53 -9.36
C TRP A 155 -0.87 14.01 -8.96
N ARG A 156 -1.07 14.34 -7.68
CA ARG A 156 -0.88 15.68 -7.12
C ARG A 156 0.45 15.80 -6.38
N LYS A 157 0.92 17.03 -6.21
CA LYS A 157 2.00 17.35 -5.27
C LYS A 157 1.48 17.44 -3.84
N VAL A 158 2.32 17.02 -2.90
CA VAL A 158 2.19 17.18 -1.45
C VAL A 158 3.56 17.65 -0.97
N GLY A 159 3.66 18.91 -0.57
CA GLY A 159 4.93 19.64 -0.61
C GLY A 159 5.55 19.56 -2.01
N ASP A 160 6.82 19.20 -2.07
CA ASP A 160 7.53 18.96 -3.34
C ASP A 160 7.34 17.55 -3.91
N VAL A 161 6.72 16.63 -3.16
CA VAL A 161 6.66 15.20 -3.50
C VAL A 161 5.43 14.89 -4.35
N GLN A 162 5.65 14.24 -5.49
CA GLN A 162 4.60 13.81 -6.41
C GLN A 162 3.96 12.49 -5.93
N MET A 163 2.69 12.54 -5.50
CA MET A 163 1.93 11.38 -5.01
C MET A 163 1.49 10.46 -6.17
N THR A 164 2.41 9.68 -6.73
CA THR A 164 2.03 8.63 -7.71
C THR A 164 1.31 7.47 -7.01
N PRO A 165 0.35 6.76 -7.65
CA PRO A 165 -0.36 5.63 -7.05
C PRO A 165 0.58 4.54 -6.49
N SER A 166 1.70 4.26 -7.16
CA SER A 166 2.68 3.28 -6.69
C SER A 166 3.47 3.77 -5.47
N GLY A 167 3.82 5.06 -5.42
CA GLY A 167 4.44 5.68 -4.24
C GLY A 167 3.49 5.72 -3.04
N MET A 168 2.19 5.96 -3.27
CA MET A 168 1.15 5.86 -2.23
C MET A 168 0.98 4.42 -1.71
N LEU A 169 0.99 3.42 -2.59
CA LEU A 169 0.99 2.01 -2.18
C LEU A 169 2.23 1.63 -1.38
N ALA A 170 3.40 2.08 -1.81
CA ALA A 170 4.66 1.85 -1.11
C ALA A 170 4.64 2.44 0.31
N ALA A 171 4.18 3.68 0.45
CA ALA A 171 4.01 4.32 1.75
C ALA A 171 3.05 3.55 2.66
N ALA A 172 1.89 3.16 2.12
CA ALA A 172 0.90 2.41 2.87
C ALA A 172 1.36 0.98 3.21
N HIS A 173 2.25 0.38 2.40
CA HIS A 173 2.89 -0.88 2.73
C HIS A 173 3.86 -0.76 3.91
N LEU A 174 4.64 0.33 3.98
CA LEU A 174 5.61 0.54 5.06
C LEU A 174 4.94 0.86 6.40
N LEU A 175 4.02 1.85 6.45
CA LEU A 175 3.44 2.39 7.70
C LEU A 175 1.91 2.57 7.65
N GLY A 176 1.21 1.83 6.79
CA GLY A 176 -0.25 1.91 6.66
C GLY A 176 -0.79 3.17 5.98
N SER A 177 -2.07 3.13 5.60
CA SER A 177 -2.73 4.29 4.98
C SER A 177 -2.89 5.47 5.94
N GLY A 178 -2.91 5.21 7.26
CA GLY A 178 -2.93 6.23 8.30
C GLY A 178 -1.69 7.12 8.32
N ALA A 179 -0.48 6.55 8.27
CA ALA A 179 0.74 7.36 8.20
C ALA A 179 0.82 8.16 6.89
N LEU A 180 0.37 7.59 5.76
CA LEU A 180 0.25 8.31 4.50
C LEU A 180 -0.77 9.46 4.60
N LYS A 181 -1.91 9.26 5.26
CA LYS A 181 -2.94 10.29 5.50
C LYS A 181 -2.37 11.47 6.27
N ASP A 182 -1.61 11.20 7.33
CA ASP A 182 -1.03 12.24 8.18
C ASP A 182 0.17 12.93 7.51
N TYR A 183 1.00 12.20 6.76
CA TYR A 183 2.01 12.77 5.86
C TYR A 183 1.38 13.76 4.85
N ILE A 184 0.27 13.37 4.21
CA ILE A 184 -0.46 14.21 3.25
C ILE A 184 -1.07 15.43 3.93
N ARG A 185 -1.70 15.27 5.10
CA ARG A 185 -2.28 16.37 5.89
C ARG A 185 -1.23 17.39 6.32
N ALA A 186 -0.03 16.92 6.68
CA ALA A 186 1.10 17.76 7.05
C ALA A 186 1.85 18.35 5.84
N ASN A 187 1.28 18.29 4.62
CA ASN A 187 1.93 18.75 3.38
C ASN A 187 3.35 18.19 3.19
N GLY A 188 3.54 16.92 3.54
CA GLY A 188 4.81 16.19 3.45
C GLY A 188 5.78 16.38 4.62
N GLN A 189 5.44 17.18 5.64
CA GLN A 189 6.33 17.47 6.77
C GLN A 189 6.37 16.35 7.83
N SER A 190 5.29 15.56 7.98
CA SER A 190 5.23 14.43 8.93
C SER A 190 5.79 13.14 8.32
N ASP A 191 7.09 13.12 8.08
CA ASP A 191 7.81 11.98 7.49
C ASP A 191 8.13 10.90 8.56
N PHE A 192 7.10 10.12 8.92
CA PHE A 192 7.21 9.02 9.88
C PHE A 192 8.24 7.98 9.46
N ARG A 193 8.82 7.28 10.45
CA ARG A 193 9.85 6.24 10.24
C ARG A 193 9.38 4.89 10.74
N ASP A 194 9.79 3.86 10.02
CA ASP A 194 9.71 2.46 10.46
C ASP A 194 10.65 2.20 11.67
N PRO A 195 10.57 1.03 12.33
CA PRO A 195 11.38 0.74 13.50
C PRO A 195 12.87 0.52 13.19
N TYR A 196 13.24 0.45 11.90
CA TYR A 196 14.62 0.45 11.40
C TYR A 196 15.09 1.85 10.97
N GLY A 197 14.27 2.89 11.14
CA GLY A 197 14.57 4.29 10.82
C GLY A 197 14.28 4.71 9.38
N THR A 198 13.70 3.85 8.54
CA THR A 198 13.33 4.15 7.15
C THR A 198 12.18 5.16 7.09
N PRO A 199 12.36 6.34 6.47
CA PRO A 199 11.29 7.32 6.35
C PRO A 199 10.27 6.93 5.27
N LEU A 200 9.01 7.29 5.49
CA LEU A 200 7.90 7.08 4.56
C LEU A 200 8.19 7.67 3.17
N SER A 201 8.79 8.87 3.13
CA SER A 201 9.19 9.57 1.91
C SER A 201 10.17 8.77 1.03
N LYS A 202 11.01 7.90 1.61
CA LYS A 202 11.90 7.02 0.83
C LYS A 202 11.08 6.02 0.00
N TYR A 203 10.03 5.44 0.58
CA TYR A 203 9.14 4.53 -0.13
C TYR A 203 8.32 5.25 -1.20
N ILE A 204 7.78 6.42 -0.89
CA ILE A 204 7.03 7.26 -1.85
C ILE A 204 7.90 7.56 -3.08
N ASN A 205 9.14 7.99 -2.88
CA ASN A 205 10.03 8.43 -3.94
C ASN A 205 10.68 7.27 -4.71
N THR A 206 11.22 6.26 -4.03
CA THR A 206 11.91 5.13 -4.70
C THR A 206 10.95 4.31 -5.55
N LEU A 207 9.71 4.09 -5.08
CA LEU A 207 8.69 3.34 -5.82
C LEU A 207 7.72 4.25 -6.58
N ALA A 208 8.14 5.47 -6.92
CA ALA A 208 7.33 6.42 -7.67
C ALA A 208 7.17 6.03 -9.17
N GLY A 209 5.97 6.28 -9.69
CA GLY A 209 5.68 6.29 -11.12
C GLY A 209 5.66 4.92 -11.78
N TYR A 210 5.33 3.86 -11.05
CA TYR A 210 4.95 2.57 -11.64
C TYR A 210 3.45 2.52 -11.91
N ASP A 211 3.06 1.73 -12.90
CA ASP A 211 1.66 1.53 -13.26
C ASP A 211 0.93 0.70 -12.18
N VAL A 212 -0.25 1.17 -11.78
CA VAL A 212 -1.10 0.51 -10.77
C VAL A 212 -2.48 0.28 -11.39
N PRO A 213 -2.84 -0.94 -11.83
CA PRO A 213 -4.00 -1.18 -12.71
C PRO A 213 -5.37 -1.02 -12.03
N PHE A 214 -5.39 -0.71 -10.74
CA PHE A 214 -6.60 -0.41 -9.94
C PHE A 214 -6.56 1.02 -9.32
N GLY A 215 -5.45 1.74 -9.49
CA GLY A 215 -5.32 3.14 -9.09
C GLY A 215 -5.77 4.10 -10.21
N PRO A 216 -5.84 5.42 -9.95
CA PRO A 216 -6.01 6.42 -10.98
C PRO A 216 -4.90 6.34 -12.03
N SER A 217 -5.26 6.23 -13.30
CA SER A 217 -4.32 6.36 -14.41
C SER A 217 -3.61 7.72 -14.38
N LYS A 218 -2.38 7.76 -14.88
CA LYS A 218 -1.65 9.01 -15.08
C LYS A 218 -2.48 9.94 -15.99
N PRO A 219 -2.68 11.21 -15.64
CA PRO A 219 -3.33 12.17 -16.53
C PRO A 219 -2.61 12.26 -17.87
N ALA A 220 -3.36 12.39 -18.97
CA ALA A 220 -2.79 12.77 -20.26
C ALA A 220 -2.14 14.15 -20.13
N VAL A 221 -0.97 14.32 -20.75
CA VAL A 221 -0.36 15.65 -20.86
C VAL A 221 -1.06 16.36 -22.01
N VAL A 222 -1.95 17.31 -21.68
CA VAL A 222 -2.49 18.24 -22.67
C VAL A 222 -1.39 19.24 -22.96
N ALA A 223 -0.68 19.06 -24.08
CA ALA A 223 0.22 20.07 -24.59
C ALA A 223 -0.62 21.23 -25.13
N SER A 224 -0.53 22.40 -24.48
CA SER A 224 -0.99 23.65 -25.06
C SER A 224 -0.07 24.03 -26.22
N LEU A 225 -0.63 24.08 -27.43
CA LEU A 225 -0.02 24.68 -28.62
C LEU A 225 -0.08 26.21 -28.54
#